data_AF-A0A1Y5Q6U5-F1
#
_entry.id   AF-A0A1Y5Q6U5-F1
#
_cell.length_a   1.000
_cell.length_b   1.000
_cell.length_c   1.000
_cell.angle_alpha   90.00
_cell.angle_beta   90.00
_cell.angle_gamma   90.00
#
_symmetry.space_group_name_H-M   'P 1'
#
loop_
_entity.id
_entity.type
_entity.pdbx_description
1 polymer ?
#
loop_
_entity_poly.entity_id
_entity_poly.type
_entity_poly.pdbx_seq_one_letter_code
_entity_poly.pdbx_strand_id
1 'polypeptide(L)'
;MAEGGLPGLADIETLLAAWQALQHAYRHEAADTFFALLAYPPWCDPGYDPAAACKATDDPQRIEDATLAELRPLLTWCERGERFNAGHHAALLADGRLQRLMQRLSRIAEAMAQRQAHAPLEPVAYAALNSRQRENHNFQKVSARLADYGYVTLRLSDDWQGADFIAQHIDGRTFLRVQLKSRMGVARKYRHRGLWLCFPHAGQWYLCPHDGLLEYLLAECGIGHTVSWSDKGEYTQSAPGRKHLDDYLHRYQL
;
A
#
# COMPACT_ATOMS: atom_id res chain seq x y z
N MET A 1 -13.92 14.21 29.91
CA MET A 1 -12.87 13.19 30.03
C MET A 1 -13.57 11.84 30.09
N ALA A 2 -13.52 10.91 29.13
CA ALA A 2 -13.01 10.87 27.76
C ALA A 2 -14.14 10.24 26.92
N GLU A 3 -14.48 10.82 25.77
CA GLU A 3 -15.34 10.18 24.77
C GLU A 3 -14.51 9.08 24.09
N GLY A 4 -14.43 7.91 24.72
CA GLY A 4 -13.84 6.74 24.10
C GLY A 4 -14.72 6.30 22.93
N GLY A 5 -14.21 6.44 21.70
CA GLY A 5 -14.83 5.86 20.51
C GLY A 5 -15.01 4.33 20.64
N LEU A 6 -15.76 3.72 19.71
CA LEU A 6 -15.87 2.26 19.67
C LEU A 6 -14.47 1.62 19.48
N PRO A 7 -14.23 0.41 20.04
CA PRO A 7 -12.95 -0.29 19.89
C PRO A 7 -12.54 -0.46 18.41
N GLY A 8 -11.28 -0.19 18.10
CA GLY A 8 -10.67 -0.51 16.80
C GLY A 8 -10.22 -1.98 16.72
N LEU A 9 -9.74 -2.41 15.55
CA LEU A 9 -9.25 -3.77 15.33
C LEU A 9 -8.12 -4.14 16.33
N ALA A 10 -7.15 -3.23 16.53
CA ALA A 10 -6.04 -3.45 17.46
C ALA A 10 -6.48 -3.59 18.92
N ASP A 11 -7.52 -2.86 19.33
CA ASP A 11 -8.09 -2.99 20.68
C ASP A 11 -8.69 -4.38 20.86
N ILE A 12 -9.47 -4.84 19.86
CA ILE A 12 -10.08 -6.16 19.84
C ILE A 12 -9.00 -7.26 19.90
N GLU A 13 -7.98 -7.17 19.06
CA GLU A 13 -6.87 -8.14 19.02
C GLU A 13 -6.15 -8.21 20.37
N THR A 14 -5.93 -7.07 21.03
CA THR A 14 -5.32 -7.00 22.35
C THR A 14 -6.17 -7.73 23.40
N LEU A 15 -7.49 -7.51 23.40
CA LEU A 15 -8.40 -8.18 24.33
C LEU A 15 -8.49 -9.69 24.06
N LEU A 16 -8.53 -10.10 22.79
CA LEU A 16 -8.53 -11.52 22.40
C LEU A 16 -7.22 -12.22 22.76
N ALA A 17 -6.07 -11.54 22.65
CA ALA A 17 -4.78 -12.08 23.10
C ALA A 17 -4.75 -12.29 24.62
N ALA A 18 -5.27 -11.32 25.40
CA ALA A 18 -5.40 -11.48 26.84
C ALA A 18 -6.34 -12.64 27.21
N TRP A 19 -7.46 -12.80 26.49
CA TRP A 19 -8.37 -13.93 26.65
C TRP A 19 -7.68 -15.27 26.34
N GLN A 20 -6.93 -15.38 25.24
CA GLN A 20 -6.18 -16.60 24.90
C GLN A 20 -5.14 -16.95 25.98
N ALA A 21 -4.42 -15.96 26.49
CA ALA A 21 -3.46 -16.15 27.57
C ALA A 21 -4.14 -16.71 28.84
N LEU A 22 -5.31 -16.17 29.20
CA LEU A 22 -6.12 -16.65 30.31
C LEU A 22 -6.58 -18.10 30.14
N GLN A 23 -6.94 -18.50 28.91
CA GLN A 23 -7.40 -19.86 28.61
C GLN A 23 -6.27 -20.90 28.60
N HIS A 24 -5.05 -20.53 28.20
CA HIS A 24 -3.94 -21.48 28.05
C HIS A 24 -3.34 -21.94 29.39
N ALA A 25 -3.25 -21.04 30.37
CA ALA A 25 -2.81 -21.37 31.72
C ALA A 25 -3.52 -20.44 32.70
N TYR A 26 -4.59 -20.92 33.34
CA TYR A 26 -5.32 -20.12 34.31
C TYR A 26 -4.38 -19.70 35.45
N ARG A 27 -4.00 -18.42 35.45
CA ARG A 27 -3.21 -17.75 36.48
C ARG A 27 -3.98 -16.50 36.89
N HIS A 28 -4.01 -16.21 38.19
CA HIS A 28 -4.68 -15.02 38.71
C HIS A 28 -4.25 -13.73 37.97
N GLU A 29 -2.95 -13.58 37.70
CA GLU A 29 -2.39 -12.44 36.96
C GLU A 29 -2.98 -12.29 35.53
N ALA A 30 -3.28 -13.39 34.84
CA ALA A 30 -3.86 -13.35 33.50
C ALA A 30 -5.33 -12.92 33.54
N ALA A 31 -6.06 -13.32 34.59
CA ALA A 31 -7.44 -12.88 34.81
C ALA A 31 -7.47 -11.38 35.13
N ASP A 32 -6.59 -10.93 36.04
CA ASP A 32 -6.45 -9.52 36.41
C ASP A 32 -6.12 -8.67 35.18
N THR A 33 -5.21 -9.14 34.32
CA THR A 33 -4.86 -8.45 33.06
C THR A 33 -6.07 -8.32 32.13
N PHE A 34 -6.84 -9.40 31.95
CA PHE A 34 -8.02 -9.39 31.08
C PHE A 34 -9.10 -8.43 31.61
N PHE A 35 -9.46 -8.51 32.88
CA PHE A 35 -10.48 -7.63 33.46
C PHE A 35 -10.01 -6.17 33.56
N ALA A 36 -8.72 -5.93 33.79
CA ALA A 36 -8.15 -4.58 33.74
C ALA A 36 -8.34 -3.93 32.37
N LEU A 37 -8.20 -4.68 31.26
CA LEU A 37 -8.47 -4.15 29.92
C LEU A 37 -9.93 -3.71 29.75
N LEU A 38 -10.88 -4.45 30.32
CA LEU A 38 -12.30 -4.11 30.25
C LEU A 38 -12.67 -2.87 31.07
N ALA A 39 -11.92 -2.58 32.13
CA ALA A 39 -12.18 -1.47 33.04
C ALA A 39 -11.89 -0.08 32.43
N TYR A 40 -11.15 -0.02 31.31
CA TYR A 40 -10.73 1.22 30.66
C TYR A 40 -11.32 1.39 29.24
N PRO A 41 -11.36 2.62 28.70
CA PRO A 41 -11.69 2.84 27.29
C PRO A 41 -10.77 2.03 26.35
N PRO A 42 -11.27 1.57 25.19
CA PRO A 42 -12.62 1.80 24.66
C PRO A 42 -13.67 0.78 25.13
N TRP A 43 -13.35 -0.12 26.07
CA TRP A 43 -14.21 -1.22 26.50
C TRP A 43 -15.24 -0.82 27.54
N CYS A 44 -14.85 0.01 28.51
CA CYS A 44 -15.75 0.50 29.53
C CYS A 44 -16.81 1.45 28.93
N ASP A 45 -18.09 1.17 29.19
CA ASP A 45 -19.23 2.04 28.93
C ASP A 45 -19.82 2.57 30.24
N PRO A 46 -19.48 3.80 30.67
CA PRO A 46 -19.98 4.36 31.92
C PRO A 46 -21.51 4.53 31.98
N GLY A 47 -22.18 4.60 30.82
CA GLY A 47 -23.61 4.87 30.71
C GLY A 47 -24.47 3.61 30.50
N TYR A 48 -23.90 2.41 30.62
CA TYR A 48 -24.64 1.17 30.38
C TYR A 48 -25.73 0.92 31.43
N ASP A 49 -26.80 0.23 31.03
CA ASP A 49 -27.84 -0.30 31.94
C ASP A 49 -27.44 -1.70 32.44
N PRO A 50 -27.16 -1.88 33.74
CA PRO A 50 -26.73 -3.18 34.28
C PRO A 50 -27.80 -4.27 34.20
N ALA A 51 -29.08 -3.93 34.32
CA ALA A 51 -30.16 -4.92 34.27
C ALA A 51 -30.36 -5.42 32.84
N ALA A 52 -30.32 -4.49 31.87
CA ALA A 52 -30.37 -4.84 30.45
C ALA A 52 -29.15 -5.65 30.02
N ALA A 53 -27.95 -5.29 30.47
CA ALA A 53 -26.72 -6.00 30.14
C ALA A 53 -26.69 -7.41 30.74
N CYS A 54 -27.09 -7.57 32.01
CA CYS A 54 -27.24 -8.89 32.65
C CYS A 54 -28.20 -9.81 31.88
N LYS A 55 -29.38 -9.31 31.51
CA LYS A 55 -30.34 -10.09 30.73
C LYS A 55 -29.79 -10.46 29.35
N ALA A 56 -29.04 -9.56 28.72
CA ALA A 56 -28.48 -9.78 27.40
C ALA A 56 -27.27 -10.75 27.41
N THR A 57 -26.48 -10.81 28.48
CA THR A 57 -25.41 -11.80 28.63
C THR A 57 -25.93 -13.22 28.88
N ASP A 58 -27.19 -13.36 29.27
CA ASP A 58 -27.88 -14.64 29.45
C ASP A 58 -28.49 -15.21 28.16
N ASP A 59 -28.56 -14.44 27.09
CA ASP A 59 -29.17 -14.82 25.82
C ASP A 59 -28.09 -15.12 24.75
N PRO A 60 -27.80 -16.40 24.44
CA PRO A 60 -26.75 -16.76 23.49
C PRO A 60 -27.00 -16.22 22.08
N GLN A 61 -28.26 -16.20 21.63
CA GLN A 61 -28.61 -15.72 20.29
C GLN A 61 -28.37 -14.23 20.19
N ARG A 62 -28.74 -13.48 21.25
CA ARG A 62 -28.46 -12.04 21.31
C ARG A 62 -26.97 -11.73 21.26
N ILE A 63 -26.12 -12.53 21.90
CA ILE A 63 -24.66 -12.37 21.82
C ILE A 63 -24.16 -12.67 20.40
N GLU A 64 -24.68 -13.72 19.75
CA GLU A 64 -24.25 -14.10 18.41
C GLU A 64 -24.52 -13.03 17.35
N ASP A 65 -25.62 -12.30 17.49
CA ASP A 65 -26.03 -11.26 16.55
C ASP A 65 -25.49 -9.86 16.91
N ALA A 66 -24.98 -9.68 18.13
CA ALA A 66 -24.57 -8.38 18.67
C ALA A 66 -23.51 -7.68 17.80
N THR A 67 -23.70 -6.38 17.55
CA THR A 67 -22.67 -5.49 17.00
C THR A 67 -21.60 -5.18 18.05
N LEU A 68 -20.46 -4.62 17.63
CA LEU A 68 -19.41 -4.20 18.56
C LEU A 68 -19.91 -3.18 19.60
N ALA A 69 -20.77 -2.26 19.19
CA ALA A 69 -21.40 -1.28 20.07
C ALA A 69 -22.31 -1.94 21.12
N GLU A 70 -23.00 -3.02 20.75
CA GLU A 70 -23.86 -3.78 21.65
C GLU A 70 -23.09 -4.72 22.58
N LEU A 71 -21.91 -5.21 22.18
CA LEU A 71 -21.03 -6.01 23.05
C LEU A 71 -20.38 -5.17 24.15
N ARG A 72 -20.06 -3.90 23.87
CA ARG A 72 -19.38 -3.00 24.83
C ARG A 72 -20.07 -2.92 26.21
N PRO A 73 -21.40 -2.66 26.33
CA PRO A 73 -22.07 -2.67 27.62
C PRO A 73 -22.11 -4.04 28.29
N LEU A 74 -22.11 -5.14 27.51
CA LEU A 74 -22.07 -6.52 28.06
C LEU A 74 -20.71 -6.81 28.69
N LEU A 75 -19.63 -6.43 28.02
CA LEU A 75 -18.27 -6.55 28.54
C LEU A 75 -18.04 -5.66 29.77
N THR A 76 -18.62 -4.45 29.77
CA THR A 76 -18.60 -3.58 30.95
C THR A 76 -19.33 -4.22 32.13
N TRP A 77 -20.47 -4.87 31.89
CA TRP A 77 -21.17 -5.61 32.94
C TRP A 77 -20.34 -6.78 33.49
N CYS A 78 -19.64 -7.52 32.61
CA CYS A 78 -18.75 -8.61 33.03
C CYS A 78 -17.61 -8.14 33.93
N GLU A 79 -17.11 -6.91 33.74
CA GLU A 79 -16.11 -6.31 34.63
C GLU A 79 -16.75 -5.83 35.94
N ARG A 80 -17.89 -5.13 35.87
CA ARG A 80 -18.49 -4.37 36.99
C ARG A 80 -19.60 -5.05 37.79
N GLY A 81 -20.01 -6.27 37.44
CA GLY A 81 -21.14 -6.96 38.06
C GLY A 81 -20.99 -7.23 39.57
N GLU A 82 -19.81 -6.92 40.13
CA GLU A 82 -19.42 -7.08 41.53
C GLU A 82 -20.21 -6.28 42.57
N ARG A 83 -21.21 -5.47 42.21
CA ARG A 83 -21.93 -4.70 43.23
C ARG A 83 -22.56 -5.56 44.35
N PHE A 84 -22.66 -6.90 44.22
CA PHE A 84 -23.23 -7.76 45.26
C PHE A 84 -22.66 -9.19 45.47
N ASN A 85 -21.50 -9.63 44.92
CA ASN A 85 -20.96 -10.97 45.26
C ASN A 85 -19.45 -11.14 45.04
N ALA A 86 -18.72 -11.58 46.07
CA ALA A 86 -17.33 -12.02 45.92
C ALA A 86 -17.29 -13.33 45.13
N GLY A 87 -16.83 -13.27 43.87
CA GLY A 87 -16.76 -14.44 42.96
C GLY A 87 -17.41 -14.24 41.59
N HIS A 88 -17.84 -13.02 41.24
CA HIS A 88 -18.47 -12.73 39.95
C HIS A 88 -17.59 -13.12 38.75
N HIS A 89 -16.33 -12.68 38.71
CA HIS A 89 -15.40 -13.01 37.61
C HIS A 89 -15.17 -14.52 37.49
N ALA A 90 -15.03 -15.23 38.62
CA ALA A 90 -14.86 -16.68 38.63
C ALA A 90 -16.11 -17.40 38.07
N ALA A 91 -17.31 -16.94 38.40
CA ALA A 91 -18.56 -17.49 37.87
C ALA A 91 -18.69 -17.26 36.35
N LEU A 92 -18.34 -16.07 35.86
CA LEU A 92 -18.35 -15.74 34.43
C LEU A 92 -17.36 -16.56 33.60
N LEU A 93 -16.25 -16.96 34.21
CA LEU A 93 -15.29 -17.85 33.56
C LEU A 93 -15.80 -19.30 33.48
N ALA A 94 -16.66 -19.70 34.43
CA ALA A 94 -17.20 -21.06 34.49
C ALA A 94 -18.49 -21.25 33.63
N ASP A 95 -19.29 -20.20 33.44
CA ASP A 95 -20.62 -20.30 32.80
C ASP A 95 -20.61 -20.16 31.26
N GLY A 96 -19.44 -19.92 30.67
CA GLY A 96 -19.23 -19.80 29.22
C GLY A 96 -19.76 -18.51 28.58
N ARG A 97 -20.29 -17.54 29.36
CA ARG A 97 -20.75 -16.25 28.83
C ARG A 97 -19.60 -15.46 28.22
N LEU A 98 -18.47 -15.35 28.95
CA LEU A 98 -17.27 -14.68 28.44
C LEU A 98 -16.74 -15.36 27.17
N GLN A 99 -16.76 -16.69 27.11
CA GLN A 99 -16.34 -17.43 25.92
C GLN A 99 -17.19 -17.06 24.69
N ARG A 100 -18.52 -16.97 24.84
CA ARG A 100 -19.43 -16.56 23.73
C ARG A 100 -19.16 -15.13 23.29
N LEU A 101 -18.97 -14.20 24.23
CA LEU A 101 -18.64 -12.81 23.93
C LEU A 101 -17.30 -12.72 23.15
N MET A 102 -16.28 -13.46 23.57
CA MET A 102 -14.98 -13.48 22.90
C MET A 102 -15.04 -14.13 21.51
N GLN A 103 -15.82 -15.21 21.35
CA GLN A 103 -16.05 -15.80 20.04
C GLN A 103 -16.74 -14.83 19.08
N ARG A 104 -17.77 -14.12 19.55
CA ARG A 104 -18.42 -13.08 18.74
C ARG A 104 -17.43 -11.98 18.36
N LEU A 105 -16.64 -11.52 19.33
CA LEU A 105 -15.64 -10.49 19.11
C LEU A 105 -14.57 -10.92 18.08
N SER A 106 -14.15 -12.18 18.10
CA SER A 106 -13.27 -12.78 17.06
C SER A 106 -13.90 -12.68 15.67
N ARG A 107 -15.17 -13.08 15.51
CA ARG A 107 -15.88 -12.98 14.22
C ARG A 107 -15.97 -11.54 13.71
N ILE A 108 -16.16 -10.58 14.62
CA ILE A 108 -16.16 -9.15 14.27
C ILE A 108 -14.76 -8.71 13.80
N ALA A 109 -13.70 -9.11 14.51
CA ALA A 109 -12.32 -8.81 14.12
C ALA A 109 -11.97 -9.40 12.75
N GLU A 110 -12.34 -10.65 12.50
CA GLU A 110 -12.14 -11.33 11.21
C GLU A 110 -12.84 -10.56 10.08
N ALA A 111 -14.08 -10.12 10.28
CA ALA A 111 -14.81 -9.32 9.30
C ALA A 111 -14.20 -7.92 9.08
N MET A 112 -13.69 -7.28 10.13
CA MET A 112 -12.98 -5.99 10.04
C MET A 112 -11.67 -6.13 9.26
N ALA A 113 -10.87 -7.18 9.54
CA ALA A 113 -9.63 -7.47 8.86
C ALA A 113 -9.86 -7.76 7.36
N GLN A 114 -10.88 -8.55 7.01
CA GLN A 114 -11.25 -8.82 5.62
C GLN A 114 -11.64 -7.53 4.87
N ARG A 115 -12.41 -6.63 5.49
CA ARG A 115 -12.75 -5.34 4.87
C ARG A 115 -11.52 -4.47 4.61
N GLN A 116 -10.54 -4.44 5.51
CA GLN A 116 -9.28 -3.73 5.28
C GLN A 116 -8.45 -4.35 4.15
N ALA A 117 -8.45 -5.68 4.03
CA ALA A 117 -7.72 -6.38 2.97
C ALA A 117 -8.29 -6.17 1.55
N HIS A 118 -9.56 -5.76 1.43
CA HIS A 118 -10.28 -5.63 0.16
C HIS A 118 -10.62 -4.19 -0.25
N ALA A 119 -9.91 -3.18 0.27
CA ALA A 119 -10.07 -1.82 -0.25
C ALA A 119 -9.77 -1.81 -1.77
N PRO A 120 -10.70 -1.33 -2.63
CA PRO A 120 -10.47 -1.30 -4.07
C PRO A 120 -9.25 -0.43 -4.39
N LEU A 121 -8.46 -0.87 -5.37
CA LEU A 121 -7.31 -0.10 -5.84
C LEU A 121 -7.81 1.08 -6.68
N GLU A 122 -7.58 2.29 -6.19
CA GLU A 122 -7.90 3.52 -6.91
C GLU A 122 -6.76 3.93 -7.86
N PRO A 123 -7.06 4.29 -9.12
CA PRO A 123 -6.05 4.82 -10.02
C PRO A 123 -5.45 6.12 -9.49
N VAL A 124 -4.12 6.24 -9.56
CA VAL A 124 -3.44 7.49 -9.19
C VAL A 124 -3.41 8.47 -10.36
N ALA A 125 -3.78 9.73 -10.12
CA ALA A 125 -3.65 10.79 -11.12
C ALA A 125 -2.16 11.14 -11.34
N TYR A 126 -1.62 10.87 -12.54
CA TYR A 126 -0.20 11.12 -12.85
C TYR A 126 0.25 12.57 -12.56
N ALA A 127 -0.63 13.55 -12.78
CA ALA A 127 -0.37 14.96 -12.49
C ALA A 127 -0.13 15.24 -11.00
N ALA A 128 -0.72 14.45 -10.10
CA ALA A 128 -0.58 14.60 -8.65
C ALA A 128 0.71 13.97 -8.10
N LEU A 129 1.41 13.15 -8.90
CA LEU A 129 2.65 12.50 -8.47
C LEU A 129 3.81 13.49 -8.38
N ASN A 130 4.64 13.37 -7.35
CA ASN A 130 5.93 14.06 -7.26
C ASN A 130 6.97 13.46 -8.23
N SER A 131 8.12 14.11 -8.41
CA SER A 131 9.13 13.70 -9.38
C SER A 131 9.60 12.25 -9.23
N ARG A 132 9.90 11.81 -8.00
CA ARG A 132 10.37 10.44 -7.72
C ARG A 132 9.25 9.41 -7.94
N GLN A 133 8.02 9.74 -7.58
CA GLN A 133 6.85 8.90 -7.83
C GLN A 133 6.57 8.75 -9.32
N ARG A 134 6.69 9.82 -10.12
CA ARG A 134 6.53 9.77 -11.58
C ARG A 134 7.57 8.87 -12.22
N GLU A 135 8.82 8.95 -11.76
CA GLU A 135 9.91 8.11 -12.25
C GLU A 135 9.61 6.62 -12.02
N ASN A 136 9.22 6.26 -10.79
CA ASN A 136 8.83 4.89 -10.45
C ASN A 136 7.60 4.43 -11.23
N HIS A 137 6.57 5.28 -11.34
CA HIS A 137 5.37 4.98 -12.12
C HIS A 137 5.71 4.71 -13.59
N ASN A 138 6.54 5.56 -14.20
CA ASN A 138 6.97 5.41 -15.59
C ASN A 138 7.81 4.16 -15.80
N PHE A 139 8.70 3.84 -14.86
CA PHE A 139 9.48 2.60 -14.90
C PHE A 139 8.56 1.37 -14.94
N GLN A 140 7.55 1.32 -14.08
CA GLN A 140 6.59 0.20 -14.07
C GLN A 140 5.78 0.12 -15.37
N LYS A 141 5.34 1.27 -15.92
CA LYS A 141 4.65 1.32 -17.22
C LYS A 141 5.52 0.79 -18.36
N VAL A 142 6.79 1.18 -18.40
CA VAL A 142 7.76 0.72 -19.42
C VAL A 142 8.10 -0.75 -19.23
N SER A 143 8.30 -1.19 -17.99
CA SER A 143 8.55 -2.60 -17.66
C SER A 143 7.43 -3.50 -18.16
N ALA A 144 6.17 -3.11 -17.92
CA ALA A 144 5.00 -3.82 -18.43
C ALA A 144 4.98 -3.92 -19.97
N ARG A 145 5.32 -2.84 -20.68
CA ARG A 145 5.42 -2.86 -22.15
C ARG A 145 6.55 -3.76 -22.64
N LEU A 146 7.73 -3.67 -22.01
CA LEU A 146 8.89 -4.47 -22.38
C LEU A 146 8.68 -5.97 -22.16
N ALA A 147 7.82 -6.35 -21.22
CA ALA A 147 7.44 -7.75 -21.01
C ALA A 147 6.79 -8.36 -22.26
N ASP A 148 6.00 -7.59 -23.01
CA ASP A 148 5.37 -8.05 -24.26
C ASP A 148 6.41 -8.37 -25.36
N TYR A 149 7.64 -7.84 -25.23
CA TYR A 149 8.77 -8.08 -26.12
C TYR A 149 9.79 -9.08 -25.54
N GLY A 150 9.42 -9.82 -24.49
CA GLY A 150 10.29 -10.85 -23.90
C GLY A 150 11.44 -10.30 -23.05
N TYR A 151 11.33 -9.07 -22.55
CA TYR A 151 12.33 -8.49 -21.66
C TYR A 151 11.92 -8.57 -20.19
N VAL A 152 12.89 -8.88 -19.34
CA VAL A 152 12.84 -8.65 -17.89
C VAL A 152 13.65 -7.39 -17.57
N THR A 153 13.10 -6.52 -16.73
CA THR A 153 13.75 -5.26 -16.34
C THR A 153 14.32 -5.31 -14.93
N LEU A 154 15.55 -4.84 -14.76
CA LEU A 154 16.26 -4.74 -13.49
C LEU A 154 16.56 -3.26 -13.20
N ARG A 155 15.90 -2.70 -12.17
CA ARG A 155 16.09 -1.31 -11.75
C ARG A 155 17.47 -1.14 -11.10
N LEU A 156 18.16 -0.05 -11.41
CA LEU A 156 19.47 0.26 -10.85
C LEU A 156 19.30 1.30 -9.73
N SER A 157 20.05 1.13 -8.63
CA SER A 157 20.01 2.03 -7.47
C SER A 157 20.98 3.22 -7.58
N ASP A 158 22.01 3.09 -8.43
CA ASP A 158 23.07 4.08 -8.62
C ASP A 158 23.16 4.50 -10.10
N ASP A 159 23.80 5.65 -10.38
CA ASP A 159 24.12 6.14 -11.73
C ASP A 159 25.14 5.22 -12.44
N TRP A 160 24.74 3.99 -12.76
CA TRP A 160 25.58 3.03 -13.44
C TRP A 160 25.70 3.40 -14.92
N GLN A 161 26.77 4.14 -15.21
CA GLN A 161 27.11 4.63 -16.56
C GLN A 161 26.01 5.47 -17.23
N GLY A 162 25.08 6.02 -16.46
CA GLY A 162 23.94 6.79 -16.96
C GLY A 162 22.76 5.96 -17.44
N ALA A 163 22.58 4.75 -16.90
CA ALA A 163 21.36 3.95 -17.10
C ALA A 163 20.54 3.93 -15.80
N ASP A 164 19.22 4.00 -15.92
CA ASP A 164 18.30 3.85 -14.78
C ASP A 164 17.89 2.39 -14.58
N PHE A 165 17.91 1.59 -15.64
CA PHE A 165 17.62 0.16 -15.57
C PHE A 165 18.29 -0.62 -16.72
N ILE A 166 18.38 -1.94 -16.53
CA ILE A 166 18.78 -2.89 -17.56
C ILE A 166 17.54 -3.64 -18.04
N ALA A 167 17.36 -3.80 -19.35
CA ALA A 167 16.40 -4.72 -19.92
C ALA A 167 17.14 -5.92 -20.51
N GLN A 168 16.90 -7.11 -19.97
CA GLN A 168 17.47 -8.37 -20.44
C GLN A 168 16.43 -9.12 -21.25
N HIS A 169 16.75 -9.45 -22.50
CA HIS A 169 15.86 -10.24 -23.35
C HIS A 169 15.93 -11.73 -22.96
N ILE A 170 14.86 -12.47 -23.26
CA ILE A 170 14.76 -13.92 -23.02
C ILE A 170 15.81 -14.74 -23.78
N ASP A 171 16.44 -14.18 -24.83
CA ASP A 171 17.54 -14.83 -25.54
C ASP A 171 18.82 -15.00 -24.69
N GLY A 172 18.90 -14.37 -23.52
CA GLY A 172 20.04 -14.43 -22.60
C GLY A 172 21.30 -13.72 -23.08
N ARG A 173 21.26 -13.01 -24.20
CA ARG A 173 22.40 -12.35 -24.87
C ARG A 173 22.19 -10.86 -25.08
N THR A 174 20.95 -10.41 -25.24
CA THR A 174 20.61 -9.01 -25.48
C THR A 174 20.35 -8.30 -24.16
N PHE A 175 21.18 -7.29 -23.88
CA PHE A 175 21.08 -6.43 -22.70
C PHE A 175 21.04 -4.97 -23.12
N LEU A 176 19.96 -4.27 -22.78
CA LEU A 176 19.81 -2.85 -23.05
C LEU A 176 20.06 -2.07 -21.77
N ARG A 177 20.99 -1.13 -21.81
CA ARG A 177 21.19 -0.14 -20.77
C ARG A 177 20.28 1.05 -21.06
N VAL A 178 19.24 1.21 -20.26
CA VAL A 178 18.16 2.14 -20.57
C VAL A 178 18.19 3.32 -19.58
N GLN A 179 18.28 4.53 -20.14
CA GLN A 179 17.98 5.77 -19.43
C GLN A 179 16.51 6.11 -19.69
N LEU A 180 15.72 6.14 -18.62
CA LEU A 180 14.33 6.56 -18.60
C LEU A 180 14.25 8.09 -18.50
N LYS A 181 13.43 8.70 -19.34
CA LYS A 181 13.18 10.14 -19.33
C LYS A 181 11.68 10.40 -19.34
N SER A 182 11.28 11.47 -18.66
CA SER A 182 9.88 11.92 -18.65
C SER A 182 9.41 12.53 -19.97
N ARG A 183 10.35 12.82 -20.88
CA ARG A 183 10.12 13.45 -22.19
C ARG A 183 11.31 13.17 -23.10
N MET A 184 11.14 13.36 -24.41
CA MET A 184 12.24 13.19 -25.36
C MET A 184 13.35 14.22 -25.10
N GLY A 185 14.57 13.72 -24.92
CA GLY A 185 15.75 14.56 -24.89
C GLY A 185 17.05 13.76 -24.99
N VAL A 186 18.06 14.39 -25.58
CA VAL A 186 19.42 13.84 -25.79
C VAL A 186 20.43 14.71 -25.05
N ALA A 187 21.54 14.12 -24.61
CA ALA A 187 22.60 14.85 -23.92
C ALA A 187 23.98 14.37 -24.36
N ARG A 188 24.89 15.32 -24.58
CA ARG A 188 26.25 15.08 -25.07
C ARG A 188 27.02 14.12 -24.16
N LYS A 189 26.77 14.16 -22.85
CA LYS A 189 27.40 13.26 -21.86
C LYS A 189 27.12 11.77 -22.12
N TYR A 190 26.04 11.42 -22.82
CA TYR A 190 25.64 10.04 -23.11
C TYR A 190 26.21 9.46 -24.41
N ARG A 191 26.97 10.26 -25.18
CA ARG A 191 27.57 9.81 -26.45
C ARG A 191 28.49 8.60 -26.27
N HIS A 192 28.38 7.64 -27.19
CA HIS A 192 29.22 6.43 -27.24
C HIS A 192 29.15 5.57 -25.97
N ARG A 193 28.12 5.78 -25.14
CA ARG A 193 27.90 4.97 -23.94
C ARG A 193 27.06 3.74 -24.24
N GLY A 194 26.54 3.57 -25.46
CA GLY A 194 25.65 2.45 -25.81
C GLY A 194 24.36 2.45 -24.99
N LEU A 195 23.85 3.65 -24.67
CA LEU A 195 22.61 3.84 -23.93
C LEU A 195 21.42 3.84 -24.87
N TRP A 196 20.32 3.29 -24.38
CA TRP A 196 18.99 3.43 -24.95
C TRP A 196 18.23 4.49 -24.17
N LEU A 197 17.51 5.35 -24.87
CA LEU A 197 16.62 6.33 -24.28
C LEU A 197 15.20 5.79 -24.34
N CYS A 198 14.55 5.72 -23.18
CA CYS A 198 13.13 5.41 -23.09
C CYS A 198 12.35 6.63 -22.62
N PHE A 199 11.34 7.05 -23.39
CA PHE A 199 10.54 8.22 -23.06
C PHE A 199 9.13 8.12 -23.67
N PRO A 200 8.13 8.78 -23.04
CA PRO A 200 6.82 8.91 -23.63
C PRO A 200 6.80 10.09 -24.63
N HIS A 201 6.09 9.92 -25.74
CA HIS A 201 5.82 10.98 -26.71
C HIS A 201 4.48 10.70 -27.42
N ALA A 202 3.63 11.72 -27.57
CA ALA A 202 2.31 11.60 -28.23
C ALA A 202 1.45 10.39 -27.76
N GLY A 203 1.49 10.06 -26.46
CA GLY A 203 0.71 8.95 -25.88
C GLY A 203 1.30 7.55 -26.09
N GLN A 204 2.45 7.43 -26.75
CA GLN A 204 3.17 6.17 -26.94
C GLN A 204 4.53 6.17 -26.21
N TRP A 205 5.07 4.98 -26.00
CA TRP A 205 6.42 4.80 -25.47
C TRP A 205 7.39 4.48 -26.60
N TYR A 206 8.59 5.04 -26.52
CA TYR A 206 9.65 4.80 -27.48
C TYR A 206 10.92 4.35 -26.77
N LEU A 207 11.67 3.44 -27.40
CA LEU A 207 12.96 2.96 -26.94
C LEU A 207 13.98 3.08 -28.07
N CYS A 208 14.74 4.18 -28.06
CA CYS A 208 15.66 4.53 -29.14
C CYS A 208 17.12 4.42 -28.70
N PRO A 209 18.05 3.97 -29.56
CA PRO A 209 19.48 4.12 -29.28
C PRO A 209 19.83 5.61 -29.21
N HIS A 210 20.54 6.03 -28.16
CA HIS A 210 20.87 7.43 -27.90
C HIS A 210 21.61 8.07 -29.09
N ASP A 211 22.67 7.41 -29.55
CA ASP A 211 23.57 7.97 -30.56
C ASP A 211 22.87 8.10 -31.92
N GLY A 212 22.10 7.08 -32.33
CA GLY A 212 21.32 7.15 -33.57
C GLY A 212 20.26 8.25 -33.54
N LEU A 213 19.55 8.43 -32.41
CA LEU A 213 18.61 9.55 -32.26
C LEU A 213 19.33 10.90 -32.31
N LEU A 214 20.50 11.02 -31.67
CA LEU A 214 21.27 12.26 -31.68
C LEU A 214 21.78 12.62 -33.08
N GLU A 215 22.33 11.66 -33.81
CA GLU A 215 22.79 11.83 -35.20
C GLU A 215 21.63 12.31 -36.08
N TYR A 216 20.48 11.66 -35.98
CA TYR A 216 19.28 12.08 -36.69
C TYR A 216 18.86 13.51 -36.35
N LEU A 217 18.85 13.85 -35.06
CA LEU A 217 18.44 15.18 -34.62
C LEU A 217 19.41 16.28 -35.10
N LEU A 218 20.71 15.97 -35.21
CA LEU A 218 21.71 16.90 -35.73
C LEU A 218 21.56 17.11 -37.23
N ALA A 219 21.34 16.03 -37.98
CA ALA A 219 21.23 16.05 -39.45
C ALA A 219 19.92 16.66 -39.94
N GLU A 220 18.78 16.16 -39.43
CA GLU A 220 17.46 16.44 -40.02
C GLU A 220 16.66 17.51 -39.26
N CYS A 221 17.04 17.74 -38.00
CA CYS A 221 16.30 18.60 -37.08
C CYS A 221 17.07 19.87 -36.71
N GLY A 222 18.31 20.03 -37.18
CA GLY A 222 19.13 21.22 -36.97
C GLY A 222 19.35 21.57 -35.50
N ILE A 223 19.29 20.60 -34.57
CA ILE A 223 19.47 20.90 -33.14
C ILE A 223 20.86 21.45 -32.83
N GLY A 224 21.83 21.22 -33.73
CA GLY A 224 23.18 21.77 -33.64
C GLY A 224 23.24 23.30 -33.52
N HIS A 225 22.22 23.98 -34.03
CA HIS A 225 22.12 25.45 -34.02
C HIS A 225 21.36 26.00 -32.82
N THR A 226 20.83 25.16 -31.92
CA THR A 226 20.10 25.65 -30.75
C THR A 226 21.05 25.99 -29.62
N VAL A 227 20.79 27.10 -28.92
CA VAL A 227 21.58 27.56 -27.76
C VAL A 227 21.65 26.49 -26.67
N SER A 228 20.55 25.76 -26.45
CA SER A 228 20.51 24.63 -25.50
C SER A 228 21.55 23.57 -25.83
N TRP A 229 21.73 23.26 -27.11
CA TRP A 229 22.66 22.23 -27.55
C TRP A 229 24.10 22.77 -27.65
N SER A 230 24.30 23.98 -28.16
CA SER A 230 25.64 24.59 -28.27
C SER A 230 26.27 24.77 -26.90
N ASP A 231 25.52 25.34 -25.94
CA ASP A 231 26.07 25.82 -24.68
C ASP A 231 25.99 24.75 -23.58
N LYS A 232 24.85 24.05 -23.48
CA LYS A 232 24.61 23.07 -22.41
C LYS A 232 24.89 21.63 -22.84
N GLY A 233 24.98 21.38 -24.15
CA GLY A 233 25.11 20.03 -24.69
C GLY A 233 23.88 19.16 -24.43
N GLU A 234 22.71 19.77 -24.20
CA GLU A 234 21.47 19.08 -23.92
C GLU A 234 20.36 19.62 -24.81
N TYR A 235 19.58 18.72 -25.37
CA TYR A 235 18.40 19.08 -26.15
C TYR A 235 17.21 18.32 -25.60
N THR A 236 16.18 19.06 -25.20
CA THR A 236 14.91 18.51 -24.76
C THR A 236 13.82 19.13 -25.62
N GLN A 237 12.99 18.30 -26.22
CA GLN A 237 11.89 18.83 -27.02
C GLN A 237 10.74 19.25 -26.11
N SER A 238 10.35 20.52 -26.21
CA SER A 238 9.24 21.10 -25.46
C SER A 238 7.91 21.13 -26.23
N ALA A 239 7.89 20.87 -27.55
CA ALA A 239 6.65 20.87 -28.34
C ALA A 239 6.68 19.84 -29.51
N PRO A 240 5.57 19.12 -29.77
CA PRO A 240 5.43 18.22 -30.93
C PRO A 240 5.25 19.06 -32.22
N GLY A 241 5.81 18.59 -33.34
CA GLY A 241 5.63 19.32 -34.61
C GLY A 241 6.70 19.11 -35.69
N ARG A 242 7.67 18.21 -35.51
CA ARG A 242 8.57 17.83 -36.60
C ARG A 242 8.09 16.50 -37.16
N LYS A 243 7.30 16.54 -38.24
CA LYS A 243 6.78 15.35 -38.95
C LYS A 243 7.88 14.28 -39.15
N HIS A 244 9.07 14.73 -39.52
CA HIS A 244 10.25 13.88 -39.69
C HIS A 244 10.67 13.14 -38.40
N LEU A 245 10.51 13.72 -37.22
CA LEU A 245 10.84 13.05 -35.96
C LEU A 245 9.86 11.91 -35.66
N ASP A 246 8.56 12.13 -35.86
CA ASP A 246 7.55 11.09 -35.61
C ASP A 246 7.78 9.88 -36.54
N ASP A 247 8.13 10.12 -37.81
CA ASP A 247 8.52 9.07 -38.77
C ASP A 247 9.76 8.29 -38.29
N TYR A 248 10.78 8.99 -37.75
CA TYR A 248 11.96 8.35 -37.19
C TYR A 248 11.62 7.48 -35.98
N LEU A 249 10.84 8.03 -35.04
CA LEU A 249 10.47 7.41 -33.77
C LEU A 249 9.57 6.19 -33.96
N HIS A 250 8.72 6.17 -34.99
CA HIS A 250 7.80 5.06 -35.23
C HIS A 250 8.50 3.69 -35.33
N ARG A 251 9.77 3.66 -35.78
CA ARG A 251 10.60 2.45 -35.83
C ARG A 251 11.01 1.89 -34.46
N TYR A 252 10.82 2.67 -33.41
CA TYR A 252 11.28 2.41 -32.05
C TYR A 252 10.13 2.42 -31.03
N GLN A 253 8.89 2.34 -31.49
CA GLN A 253 7.71 2.32 -30.64
C GLN A 253 7.59 0.98 -29.87
N LEU A 254 7.21 1.06 -28.59
CA LEU A 254 6.84 -0.05 -27.70
C LEU A 254 5.31 -0.17 -27.51
#